data_AF-A0A5N3XS11-F1
#
_entry.id   AF-A0A5N3XS11-F1
#
_cell.length_a   1.000
_cell.length_b   1.000
_cell.length_c   1.000
_cell.angle_alpha   90.00
_cell.angle_beta   90.00
_cell.angle_gamma   90.00
#
_symmetry.space_group_name_H-M   'P 1'
#
loop_
_entity.id
_entity.type
_entity.pdbx_description
1 polymer ?
#
loop_
_entity_poly.entity_id
_entity_poly.type
_entity_poly.pdbx_seq_one_letter_code
_entity_poly.pdbx_strand_id
1 'polypeptide(L)'
;FCPCLAGSLSLQSFSQGVSLYIPQPAINATVEEDILLSVEYSCDGVPTIEWKYTSSWGVQKIVEWKPGTQANISQSHKDRVCTFDNGSIQLFSVGVRDSGSYIVTVTERLGSSRFGTIVLHVSEILYEDLHFVAVFLAFLVAVAALLISLMWVCNKCAYKFQRKRRHKLKESTTEEIELQDIEDIEC
;
A
#
# COMPACT_ATOMS: atom_id res chain seq x y z
N PHE A 1 -10.15 -6.31 68.97
CA PHE A 1 -10.57 -7.72 68.82
C PHE A 1 -11.38 -7.84 67.54
N CYS A 2 -10.82 -8.52 66.54
CA CYS A 2 -11.54 -9.02 65.36
C CYS A 2 -12.22 -10.35 65.76
N PRO A 3 -13.32 -10.78 65.13
CA PRO A 3 -13.10 -11.65 63.96
C PRO A 3 -14.05 -11.43 62.76
N CYS A 4 -13.39 -11.27 61.61
CA CYS A 4 -13.63 -11.86 60.29
C CYS A 4 -15.00 -12.50 59.94
N LEU A 5 -15.64 -11.96 58.90
CA LEU A 5 -16.55 -12.68 58.00
C LEU A 5 -15.91 -12.78 56.61
N ALA A 6 -15.99 -13.98 56.05
CA ALA A 6 -15.20 -14.50 54.94
C ALA A 6 -15.38 -13.71 53.64
N GLY A 7 -14.29 -13.10 53.18
CA GLY A 7 -14.11 -12.74 51.77
C GLY A 7 -13.73 -13.98 50.99
N SER A 8 -14.54 -14.31 49.99
CA SER A 8 -14.31 -15.36 49.00
C SER A 8 -12.91 -15.25 48.38
N LEU A 9 -12.03 -16.18 48.71
CA LEU A 9 -10.85 -16.47 47.90
C LEU A 9 -11.32 -17.21 46.65
N SER A 10 -11.58 -16.47 45.59
CA SER A 10 -11.44 -17.02 44.23
C SER A 10 -9.96 -17.25 44.00
N LEU A 11 -9.47 -18.43 44.40
CA LEU A 11 -8.26 -19.01 43.88
C LEU A 11 -8.47 -19.18 42.37
N GLN A 12 -8.11 -18.15 41.60
CA GLN A 12 -7.82 -18.33 40.18
C GLN A 12 -6.57 -19.20 40.14
N SER A 13 -6.77 -20.50 39.94
CA SER A 13 -5.71 -21.44 39.64
C SER A 13 -4.94 -20.89 38.44
N PHE A 14 -3.72 -20.41 38.67
CA PHE A 14 -2.79 -20.08 37.60
C PHE A 14 -2.63 -21.35 36.75
N SER A 15 -2.93 -21.23 35.46
CA SER A 15 -2.83 -22.27 34.44
C SER A 15 -1.53 -23.06 34.58
N GLN A 16 -1.60 -24.32 35.04
CA GLN A 16 -0.49 -25.26 34.85
C GLN A 16 -0.42 -25.62 33.37
N GLY A 17 0.33 -24.83 32.60
CA GLY A 17 0.61 -25.11 31.18
C GLY A 17 0.91 -23.88 30.34
N VAL A 18 1.29 -24.13 29.09
CA VAL A 18 1.60 -23.09 28.10
C VAL A 18 0.37 -22.25 27.77
N SER A 19 0.51 -20.93 27.77
CA SER A 19 -0.41 -20.00 27.15
C SER A 19 0.24 -19.33 25.94
N LEU A 20 -0.56 -18.93 24.95
CA LEU A 20 -0.11 -18.28 23.74
C LEU A 20 -1.11 -17.16 23.40
N TYR A 21 -0.60 -15.96 23.20
CA TYR A 21 -1.33 -14.76 22.80
C TYR A 21 -0.86 -14.29 21.43
N ILE A 22 -1.82 -13.96 20.57
CA ILE A 22 -1.59 -13.46 19.22
C ILE A 22 -2.33 -12.13 19.08
N PRO A 23 -1.64 -10.98 19.09
CA PRO A 23 -2.28 -9.68 18.99
C PRO A 23 -2.92 -9.43 17.61
N GLN A 24 -2.30 -9.95 16.55
CA GLN A 24 -2.74 -9.74 15.16
C GLN A 24 -2.83 -11.09 14.43
N PRO A 25 -4.00 -11.72 14.39
CA PRO A 25 -4.18 -13.02 13.72
C PRO A 25 -4.25 -12.89 12.19
N ALA A 26 -4.36 -11.68 11.65
CA ALA A 26 -4.34 -11.40 10.22
C ALA A 26 -3.50 -10.14 9.95
N ILE A 27 -2.57 -10.23 9.00
CA ILE A 27 -1.67 -9.15 8.61
C ILE A 27 -1.79 -8.95 7.11
N ASN A 28 -1.96 -7.69 6.71
CA ASN A 28 -1.86 -7.26 5.32
C ASN A 28 -0.52 -6.58 5.12
N ALA A 29 0.21 -6.99 4.09
CA ALA A 29 1.52 -6.43 3.76
C ALA A 29 1.63 -6.16 2.26
N THR A 30 2.62 -5.36 1.90
CA THR A 30 2.96 -5.07 0.52
C THR A 30 4.26 -5.75 0.12
N VAL A 31 4.45 -5.97 -1.18
CA VAL A 31 5.67 -6.61 -1.68
C VAL A 31 6.90 -5.80 -1.23
N GLU A 32 7.98 -6.50 -0.83
CA GLU A 32 9.23 -5.96 -0.27
C GLU A 32 9.17 -5.46 1.18
N GLU A 33 8.00 -5.45 1.83
CA GLU A 33 7.93 -5.11 3.26
C GLU A 33 8.56 -6.18 4.16
N ASP A 34 9.06 -5.74 5.31
CA ASP A 34 9.46 -6.61 6.41
C ASP A 34 8.32 -6.67 7.43
N ILE A 35 7.85 -7.88 7.75
CA ILE A 35 6.70 -8.06 8.63
C ILE A 35 7.09 -8.76 9.93
N LEU A 36 6.38 -8.42 11.01
CA LEU A 36 6.51 -9.11 12.29
C LEU A 36 5.29 -10.00 12.53
N LEU A 37 5.51 -11.32 12.55
CA LEU A 37 4.54 -12.30 13.01
C LEU A 37 4.61 -12.35 14.55
N SER A 38 3.90 -11.42 15.17
CA SER A 38 3.97 -11.15 16.61
C SER A 38 3.16 -12.16 17.41
N VAL A 39 3.79 -12.74 18.43
CA VAL A 39 3.15 -13.60 19.44
C VAL A 39 3.82 -13.39 20.80
N GLU A 40 3.14 -13.79 21.87
CA GLU A 40 3.68 -13.83 23.22
C GLU A 40 3.21 -15.12 23.90
N TYR A 41 4.08 -15.79 24.64
CA TYR A 41 3.72 -17.00 25.37
C TYR A 41 4.09 -16.88 26.85
N SER A 42 3.43 -17.69 27.68
CA SER A 42 3.82 -17.91 29.07
C SER A 42 3.91 -19.40 29.37
N CYS A 43 4.96 -19.82 30.05
CA CYS A 43 5.15 -21.19 30.52
C CYS A 43 6.16 -21.23 31.68
N ASP A 44 6.14 -22.30 32.48
CA ASP A 44 6.95 -22.40 33.70
C ASP A 44 8.44 -22.71 33.42
N GLY A 45 8.80 -22.97 32.16
CA GLY A 45 10.18 -23.27 31.74
C GLY A 45 10.55 -22.69 30.37
N VAL A 46 11.64 -23.19 29.79
CA VAL A 46 12.07 -22.82 28.43
C VAL A 46 11.35 -23.74 27.42
N PRO A 47 10.43 -23.21 26.60
CA PRO A 47 9.72 -24.02 25.62
C PRO A 47 10.55 -24.21 24.35
N THR A 48 10.14 -25.19 23.55
CA THR A 48 10.52 -25.28 22.14
C THR A 48 9.48 -24.54 21.31
N ILE A 49 9.94 -23.69 20.41
CA ILE A 49 9.10 -22.86 19.54
C ILE A 49 9.32 -23.33 18.10
N GLU A 50 8.24 -23.58 17.38
CA GLU A 50 8.27 -23.99 15.97
C GLU A 50 7.32 -23.12 15.15
N TRP A 51 7.76 -22.68 13.98
CA TRP A 51 6.92 -22.05 12.97
C TRP A 51 6.83 -22.90 11.71
N LYS A 52 5.61 -23.02 11.19
CA LYS A 52 5.27 -23.70 9.94
C LYS A 52 4.48 -22.77 9.02
N TYR A 53 4.77 -22.84 7.74
CA TYR A 53 4.02 -22.18 6.67
C TYR A 53 3.11 -23.20 5.99
N THR A 54 1.83 -22.84 5.79
CA THR A 54 0.87 -23.65 5.05
C THR A 54 0.33 -22.85 3.87
N SER A 55 0.45 -23.45 2.70
CA SER A 55 -0.12 -22.95 1.43
C SER A 55 -0.92 -24.05 0.75
N SER A 56 -1.48 -23.74 -0.43
CA SER A 56 -2.10 -24.72 -1.31
C SER A 56 -1.16 -25.87 -1.73
N TRP A 57 0.15 -25.66 -1.66
CA TRP A 57 1.18 -26.64 -2.03
C TRP A 57 1.61 -27.56 -0.88
N GLY A 58 1.10 -27.34 0.33
CA GLY A 58 1.39 -28.15 1.52
C GLY A 58 1.98 -27.36 2.68
N VAL A 59 2.48 -28.10 3.68
CA VAL A 59 3.04 -27.57 4.92
C VAL A 59 4.57 -27.61 4.86
N GLN A 60 5.22 -26.51 5.21
CA GLN A 60 6.67 -26.37 5.26
C GLN A 60 7.11 -25.85 6.63
N LYS A 61 8.16 -26.46 7.21
CA LYS A 61 8.79 -25.93 8.42
C LYS A 61 9.59 -24.67 8.05
N ILE A 62 9.42 -23.60 8.83
CA ILE A 62 10.16 -22.35 8.67
C ILE A 62 11.37 -22.36 9.60
N VAL A 63 11.13 -22.54 10.89
CA VAL A 63 12.17 -22.44 11.91
C VAL A 63 11.73 -23.14 13.20
N GLU A 64 12.71 -23.64 13.96
CA GLU A 64 12.52 -24.15 15.32
C GLU A 64 13.68 -23.75 16.22
N TRP A 65 13.38 -23.34 17.46
CA TRP A 65 14.40 -22.95 18.41
C TRP A 65 13.91 -23.02 19.86
N LYS A 66 14.84 -22.82 20.78
CA LYS A 66 14.55 -22.47 22.18
C LYS A 66 15.06 -21.06 22.44
N PRO A 67 14.37 -20.25 23.26
CA PRO A 67 14.87 -18.93 23.66
C PRO A 67 16.32 -18.98 24.15
N GLY A 68 17.14 -18.00 23.73
CA GLY A 68 18.57 -17.95 24.04
C GLY A 68 19.46 -18.99 23.34
N THR A 69 18.96 -19.72 22.34
CA THR A 69 19.75 -20.68 21.53
C THR A 69 19.75 -20.30 20.05
N GLN A 70 20.65 -20.92 19.27
CA GLN A 70 20.68 -20.72 17.82
C GLN A 70 19.43 -21.33 17.17
N ALA A 71 18.78 -20.57 16.29
CA ALA A 71 17.60 -21.02 15.58
C ALA A 71 17.93 -21.98 14.43
N ASN A 72 17.13 -23.04 14.30
CA ASN A 72 17.20 -24.02 13.23
C ASN A 72 16.25 -23.60 12.09
N ILE A 73 16.73 -22.72 11.22
CA ILE A 73 15.96 -22.16 10.09
C ILE A 73 16.04 -23.11 8.89
N SER A 74 14.92 -23.34 8.21
CA SER A 74 14.86 -24.18 7.02
C SER A 74 15.51 -23.50 5.82
N GLN A 75 16.01 -24.30 4.88
CA GLN A 75 16.75 -23.80 3.73
C GLN A 75 15.93 -22.84 2.85
N SER A 76 14.60 -23.01 2.77
CA SER A 76 13.72 -22.14 1.97
C SER A 76 13.53 -20.75 2.58
N HIS A 77 13.81 -20.58 3.87
CA HIS A 77 13.63 -19.33 4.61
C HIS A 77 14.95 -18.78 5.17
N LYS A 78 16.08 -19.38 4.77
CA LYS A 78 17.41 -18.95 5.17
C LYS A 78 17.63 -17.50 4.76
N ASP A 79 18.23 -16.72 5.65
CA ASP A 79 18.52 -15.29 5.49
C ASP A 79 17.28 -14.37 5.37
N ARG A 80 16.07 -14.94 5.42
CA ARG A 80 14.80 -14.19 5.36
C ARG A 80 14.02 -14.17 6.67
N VAL A 81 14.48 -14.87 7.70
CA VAL A 81 13.77 -14.98 8.98
C VAL A 81 14.67 -14.61 10.15
N CYS A 82 14.18 -13.73 11.02
CA CYS A 82 14.72 -13.47 12.35
C CYS A 82 13.76 -13.99 13.42
N THR A 83 14.31 -14.50 14.53
CA THR A 83 13.56 -15.08 15.65
C THR A 83 13.69 -14.23 16.90
N PHE A 84 12.62 -14.16 17.69
CA PHE A 84 12.60 -13.44 18.97
C PHE A 84 12.31 -14.40 20.14
N ASP A 85 12.81 -14.09 21.34
CA ASP A 85 12.65 -14.95 22.52
C ASP A 85 11.19 -15.11 22.97
N ASN A 86 10.32 -14.14 22.64
CA ASN A 86 8.87 -14.21 22.88
C ASN A 86 8.12 -15.14 21.90
N GLY A 87 8.84 -15.79 20.98
CA GLY A 87 8.31 -16.70 19.98
C GLY A 87 7.87 -16.06 18.68
N SER A 88 7.99 -14.74 18.55
CA SER A 88 7.72 -14.03 17.30
C SER A 88 8.79 -14.34 16.27
N ILE A 89 8.46 -14.15 15.00
CA ILE A 89 9.43 -14.11 13.90
C ILE A 89 9.22 -12.85 13.05
N GLN A 90 10.31 -12.31 12.53
CA GLN A 90 10.28 -11.31 11.47
C GLN A 90 10.58 -12.02 10.14
N LEU A 91 9.78 -11.75 9.12
CA LEU A 91 9.96 -12.26 7.77
C LEU A 91 10.33 -11.07 6.87
N PHE A 92 11.49 -11.16 6.22
CA PHE A 92 12.05 -10.07 5.41
C PHE A 92 11.61 -10.14 3.95
N SER A 93 11.41 -8.94 3.38
CA SER A 93 11.14 -8.70 1.96
C SER A 93 10.05 -9.62 1.41
N VAL A 94 8.85 -9.52 1.98
CA VAL A 94 7.75 -10.44 1.64
C VAL A 94 7.32 -10.30 0.18
N GLY A 95 6.96 -11.41 -0.44
CA GLY A 95 6.40 -11.45 -1.79
C GLY A 95 4.97 -11.99 -1.79
N VAL A 96 4.26 -11.83 -2.90
CA VAL A 96 2.88 -12.35 -3.06
C VAL A 96 2.78 -13.85 -2.70
N ARG A 97 3.83 -14.61 -3.00
CA ARG A 97 3.95 -16.05 -2.71
C ARG A 97 4.04 -16.39 -1.22
N ASP A 98 4.42 -15.43 -0.37
CA ASP A 98 4.48 -15.62 1.07
C ASP A 98 3.07 -15.51 1.70
N SER A 99 2.05 -15.10 0.96
CA SER A 99 0.66 -15.14 1.44
C SER A 99 0.26 -16.55 1.84
N GLY A 100 -0.40 -16.69 2.99
CA GLY A 100 -0.84 -17.98 3.52
C GLY A 100 -0.96 -18.00 5.04
N SER A 101 -1.00 -19.21 5.60
CA SER A 101 -1.20 -19.42 7.03
C SER A 101 0.12 -19.79 7.71
N TYR A 102 0.52 -18.98 8.67
CA TYR A 102 1.70 -19.19 9.50
C TYR A 102 1.27 -19.72 10.86
N ILE A 103 1.71 -20.92 11.20
CA ILE A 103 1.31 -21.63 12.42
C ILE A 103 2.51 -21.66 13.35
N VAL A 104 2.35 -21.08 14.54
CA VAL A 104 3.29 -21.21 15.64
C VAL A 104 2.85 -22.34 16.55
N THR A 105 3.80 -23.14 17.03
CA THR A 105 3.58 -24.13 18.09
C THR A 105 4.61 -23.90 19.18
N VAL A 106 4.13 -23.71 20.41
CA VAL A 106 4.94 -23.57 21.62
C VAL A 106 4.73 -24.82 22.47
N THR A 107 5.81 -25.57 22.68
CA THR A 107 5.80 -26.84 23.39
C THR A 107 6.69 -26.77 24.62
N GLU A 108 6.12 -26.92 25.80
CA GLU A 108 6.83 -27.01 27.06
C GLU A 108 7.50 -28.39 27.23
N ARG A 109 8.58 -28.43 28.03
CA ARG A 109 9.34 -29.66 28.31
C ARG A 109 8.51 -30.82 28.84
N LEU A 110 7.44 -30.55 29.58
CA LEU A 110 6.55 -31.56 30.16
C LEU A 110 5.46 -32.03 29.19
N GLY A 111 5.49 -31.58 27.93
CA GLY A 111 4.59 -32.02 26.86
C GLY A 111 3.35 -31.17 26.66
N SER A 112 3.09 -30.17 27.51
CA SER A 112 2.04 -29.18 27.26
C SER A 112 2.38 -28.37 26.01
N SER A 113 1.41 -28.21 25.10
CA SER A 113 1.62 -27.44 23.88
C SER A 113 0.42 -26.58 23.54
N ARG A 114 0.69 -25.42 22.95
CA ARG A 114 -0.29 -24.53 22.35
C ARG A 114 0.17 -24.15 20.96
N PHE A 115 -0.80 -23.98 20.06
CA PHE A 115 -0.53 -23.47 18.73
C PHE A 115 -1.46 -22.29 18.45
N GLY A 116 -1.07 -21.48 17.48
CA GLY A 116 -1.90 -20.42 16.95
C GLY A 116 -1.50 -20.11 15.52
N THR A 117 -2.37 -19.38 14.84
CA THR A 117 -2.27 -19.14 13.40
C THR A 117 -2.33 -17.64 13.12
N ILE A 118 -1.43 -17.16 12.26
CA ILE A 118 -1.47 -15.83 11.68
C ILE A 118 -1.64 -15.98 10.17
N VAL A 119 -2.64 -15.31 9.61
CA VAL A 119 -2.87 -15.26 8.17
C VAL A 119 -2.16 -14.05 7.60
N LEU A 120 -1.27 -14.25 6.64
CA LEU A 120 -0.60 -13.19 5.91
C LEU A 120 -1.21 -13.04 4.52
N HIS A 121 -1.55 -11.80 4.17
CA HIS A 121 -1.95 -11.43 2.82
C HIS A 121 -0.98 -10.38 2.26
N VAL A 122 -0.24 -10.73 1.22
CA VAL A 122 0.72 -9.84 0.56
C VAL A 122 0.14 -9.37 -0.77
N SER A 123 -0.01 -8.06 -0.92
CA SER A 123 -0.50 -7.42 -2.15
C SER A 123 0.63 -6.71 -2.89
N GLU A 124 0.62 -6.81 -4.21
CA GLU A 124 1.45 -5.95 -5.05
C GLU A 124 0.76 -4.59 -5.14
N ILE A 125 1.34 -3.54 -4.55
CA ILE A 125 0.82 -2.19 -4.76
C ILE A 125 1.56 -1.55 -5.92
N LEU A 126 0.86 -1.45 -7.05
CA LEU A 126 1.29 -0.73 -8.25
C LEU A 126 1.18 0.79 -8.04
N TYR A 127 2.02 1.36 -7.16
CA TYR A 127 2.03 2.81 -6.91
C TYR A 127 2.69 3.62 -8.05
N GLU A 128 3.56 2.98 -8.85
CA GLU A 128 4.22 3.65 -9.99
C GLU A 128 3.23 4.01 -11.12
N ASP A 129 2.22 3.17 -11.37
CA ASP A 129 1.26 3.41 -12.44
C ASP A 129 0.34 4.60 -12.17
N LEU A 130 -0.06 4.82 -10.91
CA LEU A 130 -0.93 5.96 -10.58
C LEU A 130 -0.18 7.29 -10.74
N HIS A 131 1.09 7.34 -10.36
CA HIS A 131 1.94 8.51 -10.56
C HIS A 131 2.21 8.76 -12.04
N PHE A 132 2.48 7.71 -12.82
CA PHE A 132 2.64 7.79 -14.26
C PHE A 132 1.37 8.33 -14.94
N VAL A 133 0.20 7.81 -14.57
CA VAL A 133 -1.10 8.27 -15.07
C VAL A 133 -1.35 9.74 -14.69
N ALA A 134 -1.05 10.14 -13.45
CA ALA A 134 -1.23 11.51 -13.00
C ALA A 134 -0.33 12.51 -13.76
N VAL A 135 0.95 12.18 -13.95
CA VAL A 135 1.90 13.00 -14.72
C VAL A 135 1.46 13.09 -16.18
N PHE A 136 1.02 11.97 -16.77
CA PHE A 136 0.53 11.93 -18.14
C PHE A 136 -0.72 12.81 -18.32
N LEU A 137 -1.67 12.75 -17.39
CA LEU A 137 -2.87 13.60 -17.41
C LEU A 137 -2.51 15.09 -17.27
N ALA A 138 -1.59 15.43 -16.35
CA ALA A 138 -1.12 16.81 -16.20
C ALA A 138 -0.46 17.34 -17.48
N PHE A 139 0.35 16.51 -18.16
CA PHE A 139 0.94 16.84 -19.44
C PHE A 139 -0.13 17.10 -20.51
N LEU A 140 -1.14 16.24 -20.63
CA LEU A 140 -2.23 16.40 -21.59
C LEU A 140 -3.04 17.69 -21.34
N VAL A 141 -3.32 18.03 -20.08
CA VAL A 141 -4.01 19.28 -19.72
C VAL A 141 -3.19 20.50 -20.12
N ALA A 142 -1.88 20.48 -19.88
CA ALA A 142 -0.98 21.57 -20.28
C ALA A 142 -0.94 21.75 -21.81
N VAL A 143 -0.81 20.65 -22.56
CA VAL A 143 -0.85 20.67 -24.03
C VAL A 143 -2.18 21.20 -24.54
N ALA A 144 -3.30 20.74 -23.99
CA ALA A 144 -4.62 21.22 -24.37
C ALA A 144 -4.78 22.73 -24.12
N ALA A 145 -4.35 23.22 -22.95
CA ALA A 145 -4.40 24.66 -22.64
C ALA A 145 -3.56 25.49 -23.61
N LEU A 146 -2.37 25.01 -23.99
CA LEU A 146 -1.51 25.65 -24.99
C LEU A 146 -2.21 25.70 -26.35
N LEU A 147 -2.76 24.59 -26.82
CA LEU A 147 -3.45 24.53 -28.11
C LEU A 147 -4.70 25.43 -28.15
N ILE A 148 -5.49 25.45 -27.07
CA ILE A 148 -6.66 26.33 -26.96
C ILE A 148 -6.23 27.80 -26.98
N SER A 149 -5.17 28.16 -26.23
CA SER A 149 -4.62 29.51 -26.22
C SER A 149 -4.12 29.94 -27.60
N LEU A 150 -3.35 29.08 -28.29
CA LEU A 150 -2.88 29.34 -29.64
C LEU A 150 -4.04 29.51 -30.62
N MET A 151 -5.04 28.62 -30.58
CA MET A 151 -6.24 28.73 -31.41
C MET A 151 -7.00 30.03 -31.16
N TRP A 152 -7.13 30.44 -29.89
CA TRP A 152 -7.78 31.70 -29.53
C TRP A 152 -7.02 32.93 -30.06
N VAL A 153 -5.68 32.94 -29.95
CA VAL A 153 -4.82 33.99 -30.51
C VAL A 153 -4.93 34.02 -32.03
N CYS A 154 -4.83 32.87 -32.69
CA CYS A 154 -5.00 32.74 -34.14
C CYS A 154 -6.37 33.26 -34.60
N ASN A 155 -7.45 32.86 -33.92
CA ASN A 155 -8.80 33.33 -34.22
C ASN A 155 -8.93 34.85 -34.03
N LYS A 156 -8.37 35.40 -32.95
CA LYS A 156 -8.40 36.85 -32.68
C LYS A 156 -7.62 37.64 -33.73
N CYS A 157 -6.45 37.15 -34.13
CA CYS A 157 -5.63 37.75 -35.19
C CYS A 157 -6.33 37.68 -36.54
N ALA A 158 -6.88 36.52 -36.91
CA ALA A 158 -7.64 36.33 -38.14
C ALA A 158 -8.87 37.26 -38.18
N TYR A 159 -9.61 37.34 -37.07
CA TYR A 159 -10.76 38.23 -36.94
C TYR A 159 -10.38 39.70 -37.09
N LYS A 160 -9.30 40.15 -36.43
CA LYS A 160 -8.81 41.53 -36.59
C LYS A 160 -8.35 41.82 -38.03
N PHE A 161 -7.64 40.88 -38.65
CA PHE A 161 -7.15 41.03 -40.02
C PHE A 161 -8.30 41.10 -41.04
N GLN A 162 -9.26 40.17 -40.93
CA GLN A 162 -10.49 40.16 -41.74
C GLN A 162 -11.27 41.47 -41.60
N ARG A 163 -11.45 41.97 -40.37
CA ARG A 163 -12.13 43.24 -40.11
C ARG A 163 -11.38 44.42 -40.73
N LYS A 164 -10.05 44.46 -40.61
CA LYS A 164 -9.22 45.53 -41.19
C LYS A 164 -9.30 45.51 -42.74
N ARG A 165 -9.31 44.33 -43.34
CA ARG A 165 -9.49 44.14 -44.80
C ARG A 165 -10.89 44.56 -45.27
N ARG A 166 -11.95 44.22 -44.53
CA ARG A 166 -13.32 44.64 -44.86
C ARG A 166 -13.52 46.16 -44.78
N HIS A 167 -12.92 46.83 -43.80
CA HIS A 167 -12.96 48.29 -43.73
C HIS A 167 -12.23 48.95 -44.89
N LYS A 168 -11.02 48.47 -45.23
CA LYS A 168 -10.27 48.97 -46.39
C LYS A 168 -11.01 48.80 -47.72
N LEU A 169 -11.72 47.67 -47.90
CA LEU A 169 -12.51 47.44 -49.10
C LEU A 169 -13.74 48.35 -49.17
N LYS A 170 -14.43 48.57 -48.04
CA LYS A 170 -15.62 49.42 -47.99
C LYS A 170 -15.30 50.91 -48.17
N GLU A 171 -14.16 51.36 -47.62
CA GLU A 171 -13.61 52.71 -47.83
C GLU A 171 -13.27 52.95 -49.31
N SER A 172 -12.55 52.02 -49.95
CA SER A 172 -12.22 52.09 -51.38
C SER A 172 -13.46 52.12 -52.28
N THR A 173 -14.49 51.32 -51.99
CA THR A 173 -15.73 51.32 -52.78
C THR A 173 -16.56 52.60 -52.58
N THR A 174 -16.51 53.23 -51.40
CA THR A 174 -17.19 54.52 -51.17
C THR A 174 -16.46 55.67 -51.85
N GLU A 175 -15.12 55.69 -51.84
CA GLU A 175 -14.33 56.70 -52.56
C GLU A 175 -14.54 56.62 -54.09
N GLU A 176 -14.65 55.41 -54.66
CA GLU A 176 -14.93 55.25 -56.10
C GLU A 176 -16.32 55.75 -56.50
N ILE A 177 -17.34 55.58 -55.64
CA ILE A 177 -18.71 56.05 -55.92
C ILE A 177 -18.80 57.57 -55.82
N GLU A 178 -18.08 58.21 -54.89
CA GLU A 178 -18.08 59.67 -54.76
C GLU A 178 -17.28 60.37 -55.89
N LEU A 179 -16.19 59.78 -56.39
CA LEU A 179 -15.48 60.34 -57.54
C LEU A 179 -16.33 60.34 -58.81
N GLN A 180 -17.12 59.29 -59.02
CA GLN A 180 -17.94 59.14 -60.22
C GLN A 180 -19.16 60.08 -60.22
N ASP A 181 -19.75 60.34 -59.05
CA ASP A 181 -20.84 61.33 -58.89
C ASP A 181 -20.36 62.78 -59.15
N ILE A 182 -19.10 63.11 -58.82
CA ILE A 182 -18.53 64.44 -59.07
C ILE A 182 -18.21 64.65 -60.57
N GLU A 183 -17.73 63.61 -61.27
CA GLU A 183 -17.46 63.67 -62.72
C GLU A 183 -18.74 63.79 -63.57
N ASP A 184 -19.86 63.19 -63.12
CA ASP A 184 -21.16 63.24 -63.82
C ASP A 184 -21.92 64.57 -63.60
N ILE A 185 -21.54 65.39 -62.60
CA ILE A 185 -22.15 66.70 -62.30
C ILE A 185 -21.45 67.85 -63.08
N GLU A 186 -20.27 67.62 -63.68
CA GLU A 186 -19.47 68.64 -64.38
C GLU A 186 -19.67 68.69 -65.91
N CYS A 187 -20.67 67.99 -66.47
CA CYS A 187 -21.11 68.06 -67.88
C CYS A 187 -22.49 68.72 -68.04
#